data_AF-A0A964H8X2-F1
#
_entry.id   AF-A0A964H8X2-F1
#
_cell.length_a   1.000
_cell.length_b   1.000
_cell.length_c   1.000
_cell.angle_alpha   90.00
_cell.angle_beta   90.00
_cell.angle_gamma   90.00
#
_symmetry.space_group_name_H-M   'P 1'
#
loop_
_entity.id
_entity.type
_entity.pdbx_description
1 polymer ?
#
loop_
_entity_poly.entity_id
_entity_poly.type
_entity_poly.pdbx_seq_one_letter_code
_entity_poly.pdbx_strand_id
1 'polypeptide(L)'
;MDRPLSAVPPSRTPRPAAAGHGADGPAAGIRDPAAGEGTLRGLPRLHRRLPGRRDLRGGLRPRQVRREAEGVLPHAGHRTVDLRRLRQGLPVTAPRPPRPVKFFLGLVYSPLVSLWQLERDLLSRFDFIDQRSTVLEFDAFTDYYATEMGPRLYRAWWSLHRLLPPDQLAEFKLIANELEQQYVMPGGGGRGVNIDPGYLNESRLVLASCKDFAHRVYLGRGVYAEVSLVYRKDGFAPLEWTYGDYRSPEALRFFQGMRQDYRKQLKEVEHD
;
A
#
# COMPACT_ATOMS: atom_id res chain seq x y z
N MET A 1 47.07 -68.06 -28.15
CA MET A 1 46.39 -67.31 -29.23
C MET A 1 45.20 -66.64 -28.60
N ASP A 2 45.47 -65.48 -28.00
CA ASP A 2 44.55 -64.77 -27.12
C ASP A 2 43.63 -63.84 -27.92
N ARG A 3 42.33 -63.95 -27.67
CA ARG A 3 41.31 -63.02 -28.15
C ARG A 3 41.21 -61.84 -27.16
N PRO A 4 41.21 -60.58 -27.61
CA PRO A 4 41.00 -59.45 -26.71
C PRO A 4 39.51 -59.23 -26.41
N LEU A 5 39.25 -58.87 -25.16
CA LEU A 5 37.97 -58.43 -24.59
C LEU A 5 37.50 -57.12 -25.23
N SER A 6 36.25 -57.09 -25.69
CA SER A 6 35.59 -55.88 -26.19
C SER A 6 35.09 -55.01 -25.04
N ALA A 7 35.39 -53.72 -25.13
CA ALA A 7 35.17 -52.71 -24.11
C ALA A 7 33.69 -52.31 -23.94
N VAL A 8 33.31 -52.10 -22.68
CA VAL A 8 32.03 -51.53 -22.23
C VAL A 8 32.01 -50.02 -22.50
N PRO A 9 30.93 -49.43 -23.07
CA PRO A 9 30.85 -47.98 -23.26
C PRO A 9 30.53 -47.25 -21.93
N PRO A 10 31.05 -46.03 -21.71
CA PRO A 10 30.86 -45.32 -20.45
C PRO A 10 29.44 -44.76 -20.29
N SER A 11 28.99 -44.77 -19.04
CA SER A 11 27.73 -44.22 -18.55
C SER A 11 27.59 -42.72 -18.83
N ARG A 12 26.46 -42.33 -19.42
CA ARG A 12 26.08 -40.93 -19.58
C ARG A 12 25.66 -40.35 -18.23
N THR A 13 26.46 -39.43 -17.70
CA THR A 13 26.05 -38.52 -16.64
C THR A 13 24.99 -37.53 -17.17
N PRO A 14 23.90 -37.27 -16.44
CA PRO A 14 22.93 -36.25 -16.85
C PRO A 14 23.50 -34.86 -16.58
N ARG A 15 23.45 -33.99 -17.60
CA ARG A 15 23.74 -32.55 -17.51
C ARG A 15 22.77 -31.86 -16.54
N PRO A 16 23.21 -30.85 -15.77
CA PRO A 16 22.31 -30.03 -14.99
C PRO A 16 21.39 -29.21 -15.92
N ALA A 17 20.10 -29.19 -15.60
CA ALA A 17 19.11 -28.37 -16.27
C ALA A 17 19.46 -26.89 -16.11
N ALA A 18 19.41 -26.16 -17.21
CA ALA A 18 19.62 -24.73 -17.26
C ALA A 18 18.60 -24.00 -16.38
N ALA A 19 19.09 -23.13 -15.51
CA ALA A 19 18.28 -22.17 -14.77
C ALA A 19 17.54 -21.27 -15.76
N GLY A 20 16.21 -21.40 -15.80
CA GLY A 20 15.36 -20.41 -16.45
C GLY A 20 15.41 -19.13 -15.64
N HIS A 21 15.92 -18.05 -16.23
CA HIS A 21 15.78 -16.71 -15.69
C HIS A 21 14.29 -16.36 -15.63
N GLY A 22 13.73 -16.43 -14.42
CA GLY A 22 12.40 -15.94 -14.11
C GLY A 22 12.38 -14.42 -14.19
N ALA A 23 11.46 -13.91 -14.98
CA ALA A 23 11.15 -12.50 -15.08
C ALA A 23 10.43 -12.06 -13.80
N ASP A 24 11.13 -11.34 -12.92
CA ASP A 24 10.52 -10.66 -11.77
C ASP A 24 10.92 -9.17 -11.76
N GLY A 25 10.12 -8.40 -12.50
CA GLY A 25 9.96 -6.96 -12.36
C GLY A 25 8.51 -6.64 -12.73
N PRO A 26 7.82 -5.70 -12.05
CA PRO A 26 6.47 -5.34 -12.45
C PRO A 26 6.51 -4.89 -13.92
N ALA A 27 5.61 -5.45 -14.71
CA ALA A 27 5.62 -5.37 -16.17
C ALA A 27 5.91 -3.96 -16.68
N ALA A 28 7.06 -3.81 -17.34
CA ALA A 28 7.31 -2.68 -18.23
C ALA A 28 6.35 -2.79 -19.42
N GLY A 29 5.50 -1.78 -19.65
CA GLY A 29 4.70 -1.80 -20.87
C GLY A 29 3.58 -0.81 -21.09
N ILE A 30 3.34 0.20 -20.23
CA ILE A 30 2.65 1.44 -20.65
C ILE A 30 3.38 2.60 -19.96
N ARG A 31 4.12 3.40 -20.72
CA ARG A 31 4.77 4.61 -20.22
C ARG A 31 3.72 5.71 -20.04
N ASP A 32 3.60 6.21 -18.81
CA ASP A 32 2.88 7.44 -18.50
C ASP A 32 3.74 8.65 -18.92
N PRO A 33 3.28 9.56 -19.82
CA PRO A 33 4.11 10.64 -20.33
C PRO A 33 3.93 11.91 -19.48
N ALA A 34 4.62 12.01 -18.33
CA ALA A 34 4.72 13.30 -17.63
C ALA A 34 5.92 13.35 -16.66
N ALA A 35 7.12 13.56 -17.20
CA ALA A 35 8.23 14.18 -16.45
C ALA A 35 9.21 14.81 -17.44
N GLY A 36 8.90 16.05 -17.85
CA GLY A 36 9.83 16.90 -18.58
C GLY A 36 10.84 17.51 -17.62
N GLU A 37 12.10 17.44 -18.01
CA GLU A 37 13.24 18.09 -17.37
C GLU A 37 13.02 19.61 -17.27
N GLY A 38 13.26 20.17 -16.08
CA GLY A 38 13.10 21.60 -15.80
C GLY A 38 14.17 22.08 -14.83
N THR A 39 15.34 22.40 -15.38
CA THR A 39 16.41 23.15 -14.72
C THR A 39 15.91 24.52 -14.29
N LEU A 40 15.89 24.83 -12.98
CA LEU A 40 15.77 26.23 -12.53
C LEU A 40 16.71 26.53 -11.35
N ARG A 41 17.76 27.28 -11.70
CA ARG A 41 18.58 28.10 -10.81
C ARG A 41 17.73 29.24 -10.22
N GLY A 42 18.07 29.64 -8.99
CA GLY A 42 17.91 31.02 -8.51
C GLY A 42 16.75 31.27 -7.56
N LEU A 43 17.03 31.23 -6.25
CA LEU A 43 16.17 31.84 -5.22
C LEU A 43 16.77 33.18 -4.79
N PRO A 44 16.03 34.31 -4.84
CA PRO A 44 16.44 35.53 -4.16
C PRO A 44 15.94 35.54 -2.71
N ARG A 45 16.82 36.04 -1.82
CA ARG A 45 16.61 36.21 -0.38
C ARG A 45 15.48 37.21 -0.09
N LEU A 46 14.50 36.79 0.70
CA LEU A 46 13.46 37.67 1.25
C LEU A 46 13.92 38.32 2.56
N HIS A 47 14.17 39.64 2.52
CA HIS A 47 14.30 40.47 3.72
C HIS A 47 12.93 40.74 4.34
N ARG A 48 12.78 40.38 5.61
CA ARG A 48 11.58 40.61 6.43
C ARG A 48 11.63 42.04 6.99
N ARG A 49 10.74 42.94 6.52
CA ARG A 49 10.45 44.23 7.18
C ARG A 49 9.10 44.15 7.91
N LEU A 50 9.10 44.50 9.19
CA LEU A 50 7.89 44.69 10.01
C LEU A 50 7.25 46.06 9.71
N PRO A 51 5.92 46.20 9.66
CA PRO A 51 5.28 47.50 9.76
C PRO A 51 4.76 47.79 11.17
N GLY A 52 5.01 49.02 11.61
CA GLY A 52 4.60 49.59 12.88
C GLY A 52 3.12 50.00 12.93
N ARG A 53 2.65 50.12 14.17
CA ARG A 53 1.33 50.58 14.58
C ARG A 53 1.02 52.00 14.12
N ARG A 54 -0.23 52.27 13.75
CA ARG A 54 -0.96 53.51 14.06
C ARG A 54 -2.47 53.25 14.07
N ASP A 55 -3.09 53.58 15.20
CA ASP A 55 -4.53 53.81 15.37
C ASP A 55 -5.02 54.92 14.43
N LEU A 56 -6.29 54.86 14.03
CA LEU A 56 -7.21 56.01 14.04
C LEU A 56 -8.67 55.53 13.81
N ARG A 57 -9.56 56.03 14.67
CA ARG A 57 -11.03 55.87 14.64
C ARG A 57 -11.65 56.71 13.51
N GLY A 58 -12.77 56.25 12.96
CA GLY A 58 -13.66 57.09 12.16
C GLY A 58 -14.68 56.28 11.37
N GLY A 59 -15.93 56.25 11.84
CA GLY A 59 -17.05 55.68 11.10
C GLY A 59 -17.61 56.65 10.06
N LEU A 60 -18.28 56.10 9.03
CA LEU A 60 -19.49 56.61 8.35
C LEU A 60 -19.81 55.66 7.16
N ARG A 61 -21.06 55.18 7.08
CA ARG A 61 -21.66 54.51 5.90
C ARG A 61 -22.37 55.57 5.02
N PRO A 62 -23.07 55.19 3.92
CA PRO A 62 -22.62 54.54 2.68
C PRO A 62 -22.96 55.42 1.45
N ARG A 63 -22.32 55.21 0.28
CA ARG A 63 -22.85 55.72 -1.00
C ARG A 63 -22.90 54.62 -2.04
N GLN A 64 -24.11 54.45 -2.58
CA GLN A 64 -24.42 53.66 -3.76
C GLN A 64 -23.64 54.19 -4.97
N VAL A 65 -23.02 53.29 -5.73
CA VAL A 65 -22.72 53.51 -7.14
C VAL A 65 -23.15 52.26 -7.91
N ARG A 66 -23.83 52.53 -9.03
CA ARG A 66 -24.50 51.60 -9.94
C ARG A 66 -23.54 50.66 -10.67
N ARG A 67 -24.19 49.58 -11.14
CA ARG A 67 -23.81 48.53 -12.11
C ARG A 67 -22.96 48.99 -13.30
N GLU A 68 -22.10 48.07 -13.73
CA GLU A 68 -21.86 47.51 -15.09
C GLU A 68 -20.47 46.81 -15.03
N ALA A 69 -20.10 45.70 -15.68
CA ALA A 69 -20.70 44.70 -16.56
C ALA A 69 -19.74 43.47 -16.46
N GLU A 70 -20.26 42.28 -16.21
CA GLU A 70 -20.18 41.09 -17.10
C GLU A 70 -18.78 40.63 -17.54
N GLY A 71 -18.44 39.39 -17.14
CA GLY A 71 -17.25 38.67 -17.58
C GLY A 71 -16.95 37.41 -16.75
N VAL A 72 -17.97 36.59 -16.43
CA VAL A 72 -17.79 35.30 -15.76
C VAL A 72 -17.90 34.18 -16.81
N LEU A 73 -16.80 33.47 -17.02
CA LEU A 73 -16.74 32.21 -17.77
C LEU A 73 -17.62 31.15 -17.07
N PRO A 74 -18.41 30.34 -17.79
CA PRO A 74 -19.28 29.36 -17.15
C PRO A 74 -18.46 28.19 -16.61
N HIS A 75 -18.43 28.02 -15.28
CA HIS A 75 -18.03 26.77 -14.65
C HIS A 75 -19.10 25.71 -14.92
N ALA A 76 -18.64 24.54 -15.40
CA ALA A 76 -19.45 23.37 -15.66
C ALA A 76 -20.35 23.04 -14.46
N GLY A 77 -21.66 22.97 -14.73
CA GLY A 77 -22.66 22.71 -13.72
C GLY A 77 -22.45 21.35 -13.07
N HIS A 78 -22.08 21.35 -11.78
CA HIS A 78 -22.40 20.24 -10.90
C HIS A 78 -23.93 20.15 -10.83
N ARG A 79 -24.51 19.26 -11.64
CA ARG A 79 -25.91 18.87 -11.44
C ARG A 79 -25.98 18.18 -10.09
N THR A 80 -26.44 18.90 -9.08
CA THR A 80 -26.86 18.32 -7.81
C THR A 80 -28.00 17.36 -8.14
N VAL A 81 -27.77 16.06 -8.02
CA VAL A 81 -28.83 15.07 -8.17
C VAL A 81 -29.78 15.31 -7.00
N ASP A 82 -30.95 15.88 -7.29
CA ASP A 82 -32.03 16.01 -6.30
C ASP A 82 -32.60 14.62 -6.02
N LEU A 83 -32.03 13.96 -5.00
CA LEU A 83 -32.44 12.64 -4.54
C LEU A 83 -33.92 12.58 -4.10
N ARG A 84 -34.59 13.74 -3.93
CA ARG A 84 -36.02 13.79 -3.56
C ARG A 84 -36.94 13.53 -4.76
N ARG A 85 -36.47 13.67 -6.01
CA ARG A 85 -37.27 13.40 -7.23
C ARG A 85 -37.26 11.95 -7.71
N LEU A 86 -36.46 11.06 -7.11
CA LEU A 86 -36.43 9.62 -7.43
C LEU A 86 -37.47 8.81 -6.62
N ARG A 87 -38.61 9.41 -6.27
CA ARG A 87 -39.62 8.79 -5.41
C ARG A 87 -40.88 8.30 -6.14
N GLN A 88 -40.76 7.81 -7.37
CA GLN A 88 -41.72 6.89 -7.98
C GLN A 88 -41.00 5.99 -9.00
N GLY A 89 -40.50 4.82 -8.59
CA GLY A 89 -39.94 3.83 -9.52
C GLY A 89 -38.86 2.93 -8.93
N LEU A 90 -39.17 1.63 -8.86
CA LEU A 90 -38.31 0.46 -8.57
C LEU A 90 -37.60 0.44 -7.19
N PRO A 91 -37.53 -0.73 -6.53
CA PRO A 91 -36.74 -0.88 -5.30
C PRO A 91 -35.25 -0.79 -5.65
N VAL A 92 -34.69 0.43 -5.58
CA VAL A 92 -33.25 0.63 -5.61
C VAL A 92 -32.68 0.15 -4.29
N THR A 93 -31.77 -0.84 -4.32
CA THR A 93 -31.07 -1.29 -3.11
C THR A 93 -30.27 -0.13 -2.52
N ALA A 94 -30.65 0.30 -1.31
CA ALA A 94 -29.89 1.31 -0.59
C ALA A 94 -28.48 0.79 -0.26
N PRO A 95 -27.43 1.64 -0.36
CA PRO A 95 -26.10 1.28 0.10
C PRO A 95 -26.14 0.82 1.56
N ARG A 96 -25.44 -0.26 1.87
CA ARG A 96 -25.26 -0.76 3.24
C ARG A 96 -23.83 -0.49 3.69
N PRO A 97 -23.61 -0.19 4.97
CA PRO A 97 -22.26 -0.15 5.52
C PRO A 97 -21.52 -1.47 5.22
N PRO A 98 -20.25 -1.42 4.81
CA PRO A 98 -19.46 -2.63 4.62
C PRO A 98 -19.27 -3.34 5.96
N ARG A 99 -19.14 -4.68 5.93
CA ARG A 99 -18.68 -5.42 7.11
C ARG A 99 -17.26 -4.96 7.47
N PRO A 100 -16.93 -4.83 8.77
CA PRO A 100 -15.58 -4.49 9.19
C PRO A 100 -14.61 -5.62 8.79
N VAL A 101 -13.36 -5.27 8.55
CA VAL A 101 -12.31 -6.15 8.03
C VAL A 101 -11.14 -6.22 9.03
N LYS A 102 -10.30 -7.25 8.91
CA LYS A 102 -9.11 -7.41 9.76
C LYS A 102 -7.89 -6.87 9.03
N PHE A 103 -7.27 -5.85 9.60
CA PHE A 103 -6.08 -5.22 9.03
C PHE A 103 -4.80 -5.93 9.44
N PHE A 104 -3.76 -5.79 8.63
CA PHE A 104 -2.40 -6.22 8.91
C PHE A 104 -1.39 -5.25 8.31
N LEU A 105 -0.14 -5.38 8.74
CA LEU A 105 1.02 -4.65 8.23
C LEU A 105 2.04 -5.65 7.71
N GLY A 106 2.35 -5.58 6.42
CA GLY A 106 3.51 -6.23 5.84
C GLY A 106 4.76 -5.37 6.04
N LEU A 107 5.82 -5.95 6.58
CA LEU A 107 7.06 -5.25 6.89
C LEU A 107 8.19 -5.82 6.05
N VAL A 108 8.92 -4.98 5.31
CA VAL A 108 10.28 -5.29 4.86
C VAL A 108 11.21 -4.38 5.64
N TYR A 109 12.24 -4.91 6.29
CA TYR A 109 13.12 -4.09 7.12
C TYR A 109 14.57 -4.54 7.09
N SER A 110 15.46 -3.56 7.26
CA SER A 110 16.89 -3.78 7.43
C SER A 110 17.21 -4.35 8.83
N PRO A 111 18.25 -5.18 8.99
CA PRO A 111 18.75 -5.62 10.31
C PRO A 111 19.10 -4.47 11.25
N LEU A 112 19.34 -3.28 10.72
CA LEU A 112 19.67 -2.10 11.52
C LEU A 112 18.44 -1.45 12.18
N VAL A 113 17.23 -1.84 11.78
CA VAL A 113 15.99 -1.35 12.39
C VAL A 113 15.70 -2.13 13.68
N SER A 114 15.53 -1.40 14.79
CA SER A 114 15.07 -1.99 16.05
C SER A 114 13.58 -2.35 15.95
N LEU A 115 13.28 -3.64 15.87
CA LEU A 115 11.90 -4.13 15.84
C LEU A 115 11.10 -3.76 17.09
N TRP A 116 11.74 -3.71 18.26
CA TRP A 116 11.08 -3.28 19.49
C TRP A 116 10.61 -1.82 19.40
N GLN A 117 11.46 -0.94 18.85
CA GLN A 117 11.12 0.47 18.66
C GLN A 117 10.02 0.62 17.59
N LEU A 118 10.15 -0.11 16.48
CA LEU A 118 9.16 -0.13 15.41
C LEU A 118 7.79 -0.60 15.92
N GLU A 119 7.76 -1.67 16.71
CA GLU A 119 6.53 -2.18 17.30
C GLU A 119 5.87 -1.14 18.20
N ARG A 120 6.62 -0.48 19.08
CA ARG A 120 6.10 0.59 19.94
C ARG A 120 5.47 1.72 19.13
N ASP A 121 6.13 2.13 18.05
CA ASP A 121 5.65 3.25 17.25
C ASP A 121 4.43 2.85 16.42
N LEU A 122 4.39 1.62 15.90
CA LEU A 122 3.22 1.04 15.24
C LEU A 122 2.02 0.96 16.19
N LEU A 123 2.19 0.48 17.41
CA LEU A 123 1.13 0.44 18.43
C LEU A 123 0.57 1.83 18.73
N SER A 124 1.40 2.88 18.67
CA SER A 124 0.98 4.26 18.93
C SER A 124 0.21 4.92 17.78
N ARG A 125 0.27 4.35 16.57
CA ARG A 125 -0.30 4.93 15.35
C ARG A 125 -1.43 4.09 14.75
N PHE A 126 -1.41 2.80 15.00
CA PHE A 126 -2.38 1.83 14.50
C PHE A 126 -3.17 1.24 15.67
N ASP A 127 -2.93 -0.04 15.95
CA ASP A 127 -3.69 -0.82 16.91
C ASP A 127 -2.82 -1.92 17.53
N PHE A 128 -3.35 -2.60 18.54
CA PHE A 128 -2.68 -3.74 19.16
C PHE A 128 -2.35 -4.84 18.14
N ILE A 129 -1.13 -5.37 18.20
CA ILE A 129 -0.66 -6.46 17.34
C ILE A 129 -0.98 -7.80 17.99
N ASP A 130 -1.99 -8.50 17.47
CA ASP A 130 -2.50 -9.75 18.05
C ASP A 130 -1.84 -11.01 17.47
N GLN A 131 -1.25 -10.93 16.27
CA GLN A 131 -0.48 -12.03 15.68
C GLN A 131 0.74 -11.50 14.93
N ARG A 132 1.82 -12.30 14.94
CA ARG A 132 3.05 -12.04 14.19
C ARG A 132 3.40 -13.30 13.40
N SER A 133 3.78 -13.13 12.13
CA SER A 133 4.32 -14.24 11.33
C SER A 133 5.71 -14.65 11.83
N THR A 134 6.20 -15.77 11.34
CA THR A 134 7.65 -16.03 11.32
C THR A 134 8.35 -14.96 10.49
N VAL A 135 9.59 -14.62 10.86
CA VAL A 135 10.45 -13.72 10.08
C VAL A 135 11.10 -14.52 8.95
N LEU A 136 11.09 -13.98 7.73
CA LEU A 136 11.71 -14.57 6.56
C LEU A 136 12.86 -13.70 6.06
N GLU A 137 13.85 -14.31 5.41
CA GLU A 137 14.83 -13.58 4.61
C GLU A 137 14.13 -13.08 3.34
N PHE A 138 14.18 -11.77 3.09
CA PHE A 138 13.44 -11.14 2.00
C PHE A 138 14.23 -11.13 0.69
N ASP A 139 15.55 -11.06 0.76
CA ASP A 139 16.44 -11.03 -0.42
C ASP A 139 16.26 -12.28 -1.32
N ALA A 140 15.71 -13.38 -0.78
CA ALA A 140 15.36 -14.57 -1.54
C ALA A 140 14.21 -14.35 -2.55
N PHE A 141 13.41 -13.28 -2.39
CA PHE A 141 12.28 -12.96 -3.26
C PHE A 141 12.63 -11.90 -4.31
N THR A 142 13.45 -10.91 -3.98
CA THR A 142 13.87 -9.83 -4.89
C THR A 142 15.04 -9.03 -4.30
N ASP A 143 15.88 -8.47 -5.16
CA ASP A 143 16.95 -7.53 -4.82
C ASP A 143 16.54 -6.05 -4.96
N TYR A 144 15.29 -5.76 -5.35
CA TYR A 144 14.78 -4.42 -5.68
C TYR A 144 15.04 -3.37 -4.59
N TYR A 145 15.01 -3.77 -3.31
CA TYR A 145 15.18 -2.86 -2.17
C TYR A 145 16.63 -2.71 -1.72
N ALA A 146 17.57 -3.51 -2.22
CA ALA A 146 18.93 -3.58 -1.70
C ALA A 146 19.69 -2.24 -1.84
N THR A 147 19.43 -1.48 -2.90
CA THR A 147 20.04 -0.16 -3.12
C THR A 147 19.56 0.89 -2.12
N GLU A 148 18.28 0.86 -1.73
CA GLU A 148 17.66 1.83 -0.83
C GLU A 148 17.82 1.45 0.65
N MET A 149 17.64 0.17 0.97
CA MET A 149 17.51 -0.33 2.35
C MET A 149 18.74 -1.12 2.83
N GLY A 150 19.72 -1.33 1.95
CA GLY A 150 20.86 -2.20 2.20
C GLY A 150 20.54 -3.69 2.03
N PRO A 151 21.54 -4.57 2.21
CA PRO A 151 21.37 -6.01 2.04
C PRO A 151 20.79 -6.70 3.28
N ARG A 152 20.41 -7.97 3.12
CA ARG A 152 19.89 -8.89 4.15
C ARG A 152 18.60 -8.39 4.75
N LEU A 153 17.65 -8.02 3.90
CA LEU A 153 16.35 -7.55 4.35
C LEU A 153 15.53 -8.72 4.90
N TYR A 154 14.64 -8.41 5.82
CA TYR A 154 13.72 -9.36 6.42
C TYR A 154 12.27 -9.01 6.13
N ARG A 155 11.42 -10.03 6.05
CA ARG A 155 9.98 -9.90 5.84
C ARG A 155 9.21 -10.46 7.03
N ALA A 156 8.21 -9.71 7.48
CA ALA A 156 7.25 -10.16 8.48
C ALA A 156 5.85 -9.58 8.19
N TRP A 157 4.82 -10.22 8.72
CA TRP A 157 3.44 -9.73 8.69
C TRP A 157 2.85 -9.71 10.10
N TRP A 158 2.28 -8.57 10.48
CA TRP A 158 1.70 -8.36 11.81
C TRP A 158 0.21 -8.01 11.68
N SER A 159 -0.64 -8.77 12.35
CA SER A 159 -2.08 -8.58 12.37
C SER A 159 -2.49 -7.55 13.42
N LEU A 160 -3.49 -6.73 13.09
CA LEU A 160 -4.09 -5.78 14.01
C LEU A 160 -5.35 -6.38 14.66
N HIS A 161 -5.58 -6.03 15.93
CA HIS A 161 -6.62 -6.63 16.74
C HIS A 161 -8.03 -6.25 16.30
N ARG A 162 -8.34 -4.96 16.25
CA ARG A 162 -9.69 -4.45 15.98
C ARG A 162 -10.11 -4.68 14.54
N LEU A 163 -11.38 -5.04 14.36
CA LEU A 163 -12.03 -5.03 13.07
C LEU A 163 -12.47 -3.61 12.75
N LEU A 164 -12.06 -3.10 11.59
CA LEU A 164 -12.30 -1.71 11.20
C LEU A 164 -12.94 -1.63 9.80
N PRO A 165 -13.67 -0.55 9.49
CA PRO A 165 -14.16 -0.30 8.14
C PRO A 165 -13.04 -0.34 7.07
N PRO A 166 -13.29 -0.95 5.89
CA PRO A 166 -12.26 -1.13 4.85
C PRO A 166 -11.80 0.17 4.18
N ASP A 167 -12.57 1.25 4.26
CA ASP A 167 -12.23 2.59 3.76
C ASP A 167 -11.08 3.25 4.54
N GLN A 168 -10.71 2.74 5.72
CA GLN A 168 -9.52 3.18 6.45
C GLN A 168 -8.19 2.81 5.76
N LEU A 169 -8.21 1.92 4.76
CA LEU A 169 -6.99 1.43 4.11
C LEU A 169 -6.14 2.57 3.53
N ALA A 170 -6.76 3.61 2.95
CA ALA A 170 -6.04 4.75 2.40
C ALA A 170 -5.35 5.57 3.51
N GLU A 171 -6.03 5.79 4.63
CA GLU A 171 -5.46 6.48 5.79
C GLU A 171 -4.29 5.70 6.38
N PHE A 172 -4.45 4.39 6.54
CA PHE A 172 -3.40 3.52 7.08
C PHE A 172 -2.14 3.57 6.22
N LYS A 173 -2.27 3.62 4.88
CA LYS A 173 -1.10 3.75 4.00
C LYS A 173 -0.36 5.07 4.21
N LEU A 174 -1.07 6.15 4.45
CA LEU A 174 -0.45 7.46 4.66
C LEU A 174 0.26 7.52 6.03
N ILE A 175 -0.35 6.97 7.07
CA ILE A 175 0.29 6.80 8.39
C ILE A 175 1.57 5.95 8.26
N ALA A 176 1.50 4.83 7.51
CA ALA A 176 2.66 3.98 7.26
C ALA A 176 3.79 4.74 6.57
N ASN A 177 3.48 5.50 5.50
CA ASN A 177 4.47 6.30 4.78
C ASN A 177 5.12 7.38 5.67
N GLU A 178 4.38 8.00 6.58
CA GLU A 178 4.91 8.96 7.54
C GLU A 178 5.85 8.30 8.56
N LEU A 179 5.52 7.08 9.00
CA LEU A 179 6.35 6.33 9.93
C LEU A 179 7.64 5.85 9.26
N GLU A 180 7.58 5.38 8.01
CA GLU A 180 8.77 4.97 7.24
C GLU A 180 9.83 6.08 7.16
N GLN A 181 9.42 7.35 7.06
CA GLN A 181 10.32 8.51 7.02
C GLN A 181 11.12 8.70 8.32
N GLN A 182 10.66 8.13 9.43
CA GLN A 182 11.35 8.21 10.73
C GLN A 182 12.47 7.18 10.86
N TYR A 183 12.45 6.14 10.02
CA TYR A 183 13.46 5.09 10.00
C TYR A 183 14.35 5.28 8.78
N VAL A 184 15.43 6.05 8.93
CA VAL A 184 16.40 6.30 7.86
C VAL A 184 17.67 5.49 8.11
N MET A 185 18.22 4.89 7.05
CA MET A 185 19.46 4.13 7.12
C MET A 185 20.64 5.01 7.55
N PRO A 186 21.56 4.52 8.39
CA PRO A 186 22.81 5.23 8.69
C PRO A 186 23.55 5.58 7.40
N GLY A 187 24.02 6.83 7.28
CA GLY A 187 24.69 7.32 6.08
C GLY A 187 23.75 7.88 4.99
N GLY A 188 22.43 7.93 5.22
CA GLY A 188 21.48 8.62 4.35
C GLY A 188 21.04 7.83 3.10
N GLY A 189 21.20 6.51 3.11
CA GLY A 189 20.93 5.62 1.97
C GLY A 189 19.46 5.41 1.58
N GLY A 190 18.51 5.91 2.37
CA GLY A 190 17.07 5.69 2.17
C GLY A 190 16.37 5.27 3.47
N ARG A 191 15.16 4.72 3.35
CA ARG A 191 14.41 4.20 4.50
C ARG A 191 14.98 2.86 4.97
N GLY A 192 14.88 2.59 6.27
CA GLY A 192 15.26 1.32 6.88
C GLY A 192 14.12 0.31 6.92
N VAL A 193 12.88 0.75 6.71
CA VAL A 193 11.67 -0.09 6.70
C VAL A 193 10.71 0.34 5.59
N ASN A 194 10.04 -0.63 4.98
CA ASN A 194 8.85 -0.45 4.15
C ASN A 194 7.67 -1.13 4.87
N ILE A 195 6.56 -0.41 5.00
CA ILE A 195 5.35 -0.80 5.71
C ILE A 195 4.19 -0.78 4.70
N ASP A 196 3.62 -1.97 4.48
CA ASP A 196 2.52 -2.21 3.55
C ASP A 196 1.25 -2.56 4.33
N PRO A 197 0.36 -1.59 4.60
CA PRO A 197 -0.95 -1.89 5.13
C PRO A 197 -1.79 -2.67 4.13
N GLY A 198 -2.48 -3.68 4.66
CA GLY A 198 -3.50 -4.41 3.95
C GLY A 198 -4.62 -4.82 4.90
N TYR A 199 -5.68 -5.38 4.33
CA TYR A 199 -6.70 -6.07 5.11
C TYR A 199 -7.06 -7.38 4.45
N LEU A 200 -7.65 -8.27 5.24
CA LEU A 200 -8.41 -9.39 4.70
C LEU A 200 -9.87 -9.33 5.15
N ASN A 201 -10.71 -9.89 4.30
CA ASN A 201 -12.07 -10.28 4.66
C ASN A 201 -12.24 -11.79 4.39
N GLU A 202 -13.47 -12.29 4.34
CA GLU A 202 -13.70 -13.73 4.17
C GLU A 202 -13.26 -14.27 2.81
N SER A 203 -13.17 -13.42 1.79
CA SER A 203 -12.96 -13.81 0.39
C SER A 203 -11.65 -13.33 -0.24
N ARG A 204 -10.95 -12.36 0.36
CA ARG A 204 -9.76 -11.77 -0.24
C ARG A 204 -8.84 -11.09 0.76
N LEU A 205 -7.59 -10.96 0.36
CA LEU A 205 -6.58 -10.06 0.92
C LEU A 205 -6.36 -8.90 -0.03
N VAL A 206 -6.32 -7.69 0.50
CA VAL A 206 -6.17 -6.42 -0.24
C VAL A 206 -4.97 -5.66 0.31
N LEU A 207 -4.12 -5.13 -0.58
CA LEU A 207 -2.98 -4.28 -0.23
C LEU A 207 -3.20 -2.84 -0.70
N ALA A 208 -2.66 -1.89 0.07
CA ALA A 208 -2.56 -0.50 -0.33
C ALA A 208 -1.27 -0.22 -1.10
N SER A 209 -1.33 0.68 -2.09
CA SER A 209 -0.17 1.21 -2.78
C SER A 209 -0.33 2.68 -3.13
N CYS A 210 0.78 3.42 -3.17
CA CYS A 210 0.82 4.79 -3.73
C CYS A 210 1.24 4.81 -5.20
N LYS A 211 1.42 3.64 -5.83
CA LYS A 211 1.78 3.50 -7.25
C LYS A 211 0.55 3.00 -8.00
N ASP A 212 0.14 3.71 -9.04
CA ASP A 212 -0.93 3.26 -9.92
C ASP A 212 -0.47 2.08 -10.80
N PHE A 213 -1.40 1.18 -11.14
CA PHE A 213 -1.17 0.07 -12.07
C PHE A 213 -2.49 -0.50 -12.60
N ALA A 214 -2.45 -1.27 -13.70
CA ALA A 214 -3.63 -1.72 -14.42
C ALA A 214 -4.71 -2.44 -13.57
N HIS A 215 -4.32 -3.20 -12.54
CA HIS A 215 -5.25 -3.93 -11.65
C HIS A 215 -5.59 -3.18 -10.36
N ARG A 216 -5.10 -1.94 -10.19
CA ARG A 216 -5.27 -1.14 -8.98
C ARG A 216 -6.45 -0.20 -9.08
N VAL A 217 -7.20 -0.11 -8.00
CA VAL A 217 -8.39 0.74 -7.90
C VAL A 217 -8.09 1.92 -6.99
N TYR A 218 -8.30 3.13 -7.49
CA TYR A 218 -8.09 4.35 -6.72
C TYR A 218 -9.03 4.43 -5.50
N LEU A 219 -8.46 4.70 -4.32
CA LEU A 219 -9.19 4.87 -3.05
C LEU A 219 -9.33 6.33 -2.63
N GLY A 220 -8.55 7.24 -3.22
CA GLY A 220 -8.44 8.62 -2.77
C GLY A 220 -7.03 8.96 -2.27
N ARG A 221 -6.70 10.26 -2.21
CA ARG A 221 -5.45 10.81 -1.65
C ARG A 221 -4.16 10.19 -2.23
N GLY A 222 -4.18 9.83 -3.51
CA GLY A 222 -3.04 9.17 -4.16
C GLY A 222 -2.80 7.73 -3.72
N VAL A 223 -3.77 7.09 -3.04
CA VAL A 223 -3.69 5.70 -2.62
C VAL A 223 -4.62 4.83 -3.45
N TYR A 224 -4.16 3.63 -3.76
CA TYR A 224 -4.82 2.62 -4.55
C TYR A 224 -4.88 1.30 -3.78
N ALA A 225 -5.88 0.47 -4.09
CA ALA A 225 -5.99 -0.89 -3.60
C ALA A 225 -5.80 -1.91 -4.71
N GLU A 226 -5.20 -3.05 -4.37
CA GLU A 226 -5.18 -4.25 -5.19
C GLU A 226 -5.64 -5.45 -4.38
N VAL A 227 -6.37 -6.37 -5.02
CA VAL A 227 -6.59 -7.70 -4.46
C VAL A 227 -5.32 -8.49 -4.70
N SER A 228 -4.65 -8.95 -3.64
CA SER A 228 -3.37 -9.68 -3.76
C SER A 228 -3.54 -11.17 -3.49
N LEU A 229 -4.56 -11.62 -2.76
CA LEU A 229 -4.93 -13.04 -2.66
C LEU A 229 -6.45 -13.19 -2.68
N VAL A 230 -6.95 -14.28 -3.24
CA VAL A 230 -8.38 -14.64 -3.18
C VAL A 230 -8.55 -15.96 -2.43
N TYR A 231 -9.51 -16.02 -1.50
CA TYR A 231 -9.81 -17.24 -0.78
C TYR A 231 -10.73 -18.13 -1.63
N ARG A 232 -10.29 -19.36 -1.91
CA ARG A 232 -11.05 -20.41 -2.62
C ARG A 232 -11.20 -21.62 -1.70
N LYS A 233 -11.80 -22.71 -2.22
CA LYS A 233 -12.15 -23.92 -1.45
C LYS A 233 -11.06 -24.33 -0.44
N ASP A 234 -9.81 -24.37 -0.88
CA ASP A 234 -8.71 -24.95 -0.10
C ASP A 234 -7.76 -23.93 0.55
N GLY A 235 -8.04 -22.62 0.44
CA GLY A 235 -7.21 -21.59 1.05
C GLY A 235 -7.05 -20.32 0.20
N PHE A 236 -6.11 -19.47 0.60
CA PHE A 236 -5.72 -18.31 -0.19
C PHE A 236 -4.94 -18.75 -1.43
N ALA A 237 -5.42 -18.30 -2.59
CA ALA A 237 -4.81 -18.50 -3.88
C ALA A 237 -4.26 -17.17 -4.41
N PRO A 238 -3.00 -17.15 -4.90
CA PRO A 238 -2.43 -15.97 -5.53
C PRO A 238 -3.08 -15.68 -6.89
N LEU A 239 -3.00 -14.42 -7.29
CA LEU A 239 -3.33 -13.89 -8.60
C LEU A 239 -2.05 -13.65 -9.39
N GLU A 240 -2.19 -13.32 -10.68
CA GLU A 240 -1.06 -13.15 -11.60
C GLU A 240 -0.06 -12.09 -11.13
N TRP A 241 -0.55 -11.03 -10.50
CA TRP A 241 0.24 -9.91 -9.98
C TRP A 241 0.62 -10.01 -8.50
N THR A 242 0.28 -11.10 -7.80
CA THR A 242 0.65 -11.27 -6.39
C THR A 242 2.17 -11.27 -6.24
N TYR A 243 2.70 -10.45 -5.33
CA TYR A 243 4.12 -10.42 -5.01
C TYR A 243 4.66 -11.78 -4.54
N GLY A 244 5.88 -12.13 -4.93
CA GLY A 244 6.45 -13.47 -4.70
C GLY A 244 6.50 -13.90 -3.24
N ASP A 245 6.79 -12.97 -2.34
CA ASP A 245 6.80 -13.18 -0.88
C ASP A 245 5.40 -13.49 -0.31
N TYR A 246 4.33 -12.90 -0.87
CA TYR A 246 2.94 -13.25 -0.52
C TYR A 246 2.49 -14.60 -1.09
N ARG A 247 3.24 -15.18 -2.04
CA ARG A 247 3.01 -16.55 -2.54
C ARG A 247 3.68 -17.61 -1.67
N SER A 248 4.56 -17.22 -0.76
CA SER A 248 5.30 -18.16 0.08
C SER A 248 4.35 -19.02 0.93
N PRO A 249 4.68 -20.30 1.17
CA PRO A 249 3.91 -21.14 2.08
C PRO A 249 3.72 -20.51 3.47
N GLU A 250 4.73 -19.78 3.94
CA GLU A 250 4.74 -19.06 5.22
C GLU A 250 3.70 -17.95 5.25
N ALA A 251 3.64 -17.12 4.20
CA ALA A 251 2.62 -16.07 4.06
C ALA A 251 1.21 -16.69 4.01
N LEU A 252 1.00 -17.72 3.17
CA LEU A 252 -0.31 -18.36 3.02
C LEU A 252 -0.80 -18.97 4.34
N ARG A 253 0.08 -19.64 5.10
CA ARG A 253 -0.24 -20.17 6.43
C ARG A 253 -0.60 -19.05 7.42
N PHE A 254 0.18 -17.98 7.45
CA PHE A 254 -0.10 -16.83 8.32
C PHE A 254 -1.47 -16.22 8.03
N PHE A 255 -1.76 -15.90 6.75
CA PHE A 255 -3.04 -15.31 6.38
C PHE A 255 -4.22 -16.26 6.60
N GLN A 256 -4.02 -17.57 6.45
CA GLN A 256 -5.04 -18.55 6.80
C GLN A 256 -5.37 -18.53 8.30
N GLY A 257 -4.36 -18.43 9.18
CA GLY A 257 -4.56 -18.25 10.62
C GLY A 257 -5.28 -16.94 10.94
N MET A 258 -4.80 -15.83 10.39
CA MET A 258 -5.41 -14.51 10.56
C MET A 258 -6.89 -14.50 10.11
N ARG A 259 -7.24 -15.20 9.04
CA ARG A 259 -8.63 -15.35 8.58
C ARG A 259 -9.48 -16.17 9.55
N GLN A 260 -8.94 -17.22 10.16
CA GLN A 260 -9.68 -17.99 11.16
C GLN A 260 -10.04 -17.12 12.36
N ASP A 261 -9.12 -16.28 12.81
CA ASP A 261 -9.36 -15.38 13.95
C ASP A 261 -10.31 -14.23 13.57
N TYR A 262 -10.18 -13.65 12.38
CA TYR A 262 -11.16 -12.71 11.84
C TYR A 262 -12.60 -13.27 11.89
N ARG A 263 -12.79 -14.54 11.52
CA ARG A 263 -14.12 -15.17 11.54
C ARG A 263 -14.65 -15.43 12.95
N LYS A 264 -13.77 -15.59 13.95
CA LYS A 264 -14.19 -15.67 15.37
C LYS A 264 -14.64 -14.29 15.85
N GLN A 265 -13.81 -13.27 15.61
CA GLN A 265 -14.09 -11.88 15.99
C GLN A 265 -15.38 -11.35 15.35
N LEU A 266 -15.64 -11.67 14.07
CA LEU A 266 -16.89 -11.29 13.42
C LEU A 266 -18.12 -11.87 14.11
N LYS A 267 -18.04 -13.11 14.59
CA LYS A 267 -19.17 -13.72 15.32
C LYS A 267 -19.40 -13.00 16.64
N GLU A 268 -18.34 -12.66 17.37
CA GLU A 268 -18.43 -11.92 18.63
C GLU A 268 -19.11 -10.56 18.41
N VAL A 269 -18.68 -9.80 17.41
CA VAL A 269 -19.28 -8.48 17.06
C VAL A 269 -20.73 -8.58 16.58
N GLU A 270 -21.14 -9.70 15.98
CA GLU A 270 -22.52 -9.92 15.54
C GLU A 270 -23.46 -10.32 16.68
N HIS A 271 -22.94 -10.70 17.86
CA HIS A 271 -23.73 -11.09 19.03
C HIS A 271 -23.81 -9.99 20.11
N ASP A 272 -23.07 -8.88 19.95
CA ASP A 272 -23.13 -7.68 20.78
C ASP A 272 -24.14 -6.64 20.22
#